data_AF-A0A183E7A9-F1
#
_entry.id   AF-A0A183E7A9-F1
#
_cell.length_a   1.000
_cell.length_b   1.000
_cell.length_c   1.000
_cell.angle_alpha   90.00
_cell.angle_beta   90.00
_cell.angle_gamma   90.00
#
_symmetry.space_group_name_H-M   'P 1'
#
loop_
_entity.id
_entity.type
_entity.pdbx_description
1 polymer ?
#
loop_
_entity_poly.entity_id
_entity_poly.type
_entity_poly.pdbx_seq_one_letter_code
_entity_poly.pdbx_strand_id
1 'polypeptide(L)' 'MKVSAAVVCVTLLDRLKRDQIELLEDTLKQFEMRVYKLVNTFIKMQLKLQ' A
#
# COMPACT_ATOMS: atom_id res chain seq x y z
N MET A 1 -5.17 -5.75 27.39
CA MET A 1 -5.92 -5.52 26.13
C MET A 1 -4.95 -5.78 24.99
N LYS A 2 -5.18 -6.81 24.16
CA LYS A 2 -4.32 -7.15 23.01
C LYS A 2 -4.97 -6.62 21.74
N VAL A 3 -4.22 -5.87 20.95
CA VAL A 3 -4.65 -5.37 19.63
C VAL A 3 -4.02 -6.25 18.58
N SER A 4 -4.83 -6.84 17.70
CA SER A 4 -4.34 -7.48 16.48
C SER A 4 -3.93 -6.38 15.50
N ALA A 5 -2.65 -6.34 15.12
CA ALA A 5 -2.08 -5.31 14.27
C ALA A 5 -1.32 -5.91 13.09
N ALA A 6 -1.27 -5.17 11.99
CA ALA A 6 -0.49 -5.50 10.80
C ALA A 6 0.06 -4.21 10.18
N VAL A 7 1.21 -4.31 9.50
CA VAL A 7 1.80 -3.22 8.72
C VAL A 7 1.72 -3.59 7.26
N VAL A 8 1.20 -2.68 6.44
CA VAL A 8 1.06 -2.86 4.99
C VAL A 8 1.72 -1.67 4.32
N CYS A 9 2.71 -1.94 3.47
CA CYS A 9 3.47 -0.92 2.76
C CYS A 9 3.52 -1.23 1.26
N VAL A 10 3.73 -0.20 0.45
CA VAL A 10 4.13 -0.32 -0.95
C VAL A 10 5.62 -0.02 -1.07
N THR A 11 6.31 -0.70 -1.98
CA THR A 11 7.70 -0.40 -2.33
C THR A 11 7.74 0.59 -3.48
N LEU A 12 8.38 1.75 -3.27
CA LEU A 12 8.49 2.81 -4.28
C LEU A 12 9.80 2.74 -5.08
N LEU A 13 10.85 2.15 -4.51
CA LEU A 13 12.13 1.95 -5.18
C LEU A 13 12.83 0.68 -4.71
N ASP A 14 13.67 0.12 -5.58
CA ASP A 14 14.61 -0.95 -5.26
C ASP A 14 15.95 -0.34 -4.82
N ARG A 15 16.18 -0.33 -3.50
CA ARG A 15 17.38 0.22 -2.88
C ARG A 15 18.68 -0.48 -3.28
N LEU A 16 18.61 -1.70 -3.84
CA LEU A 16 19.79 -2.39 -4.34
C LEU A 16 20.28 -1.83 -5.69
N LYS A 17 19.44 -1.04 -6.38
CA LYS A 17 19.75 -0.48 -7.70
C LYS A 17 19.95 1.02 -7.65
N ARG A 18 19.16 1.75 -6.85
CA ARG A 18 19.15 3.22 -6.78
C ARG A 18 18.69 3.68 -5.39
N ASP A 19 19.08 4.90 -5.02
CA ASP A 19 18.65 5.53 -3.76
C ASP A 19 17.58 6.61 -3.94
N GLN A 20 17.40 7.13 -5.17
CA GLN A 20 16.44 8.18 -5.47
C GLN A 20 15.20 7.59 -6.16
N ILE A 21 14.03 8.12 -5.81
CA ILE A 21 12.77 7.79 -6.49
C ILE A 21 12.72 8.59 -7.79
N GLU A 22 12.77 7.89 -8.92
CA GLU A 22 12.75 8.49 -10.26
C GLU A 22 11.41 8.23 -10.99
N LEU A 23 10.38 7.83 -10.25
CA LEU A 23 9.04 7.61 -10.80
C LEU A 23 8.37 8.95 -11.14
N LEU A 24 7.65 8.97 -12.26
CA LEU A 24 6.75 10.09 -12.60
C LEU A 24 5.63 10.21 -11.57
N GLU A 25 5.15 11.43 -11.34
CA GLU A 25 4.13 11.73 -10.33
C GLU A 25 2.89 10.83 -10.43
N ASP A 26 2.38 10.61 -11.65
CA ASP A 26 1.22 9.74 -11.87
C ASP A 26 1.50 8.29 -11.50
N THR A 27 2.73 7.81 -11.77
CA THR A 27 3.14 6.45 -11.39
C THR A 27 3.28 6.33 -9.88
N LEU A 28 3.85 7.35 -9.23
CA LEU A 28 3.98 7.41 -7.78
C LEU A 28 2.59 7.32 -7.10
N LYS A 29 1.64 8.15 -7.52
CA LYS A 29 0.25 8.14 -7.03
C LYS A 29 -0.41 6.77 -7.21
N GLN A 30 -0.18 6.10 -8.33
CA GLN A 30 -0.72 4.75 -8.56
C GLN A 30 -0.18 3.72 -7.58
N PHE A 31 1.11 3.81 -7.20
CA PHE A 31 1.71 2.91 -6.21
C PHE A 31 1.18 3.21 -4.80
N GLU A 32 1.09 4.47 -4.41
CA GLU A 32 0.53 4.89 -3.11
C GLU A 32 -0.92 4.39 -2.92
N MET A 33 -1.73 4.43 -3.99
CA MET A 33 -3.11 3.95 -3.95
C MET A 33 -3.26 2.43 -3.75
N ARG A 34 -2.19 1.63 -3.90
CA ARG A 34 -2.26 0.16 -3.72
C ARG A 34 -2.58 -0.24 -2.28
N VAL A 35 -2.01 0.47 -1.31
CA VAL A 35 -2.26 0.19 0.12
C VAL A 35 -3.72 0.48 0.45
N TYR A 36 -4.23 1.63 0.00
CA TYR A 36 -5.64 1.99 0.19
C TYR A 36 -6.58 0.95 -0.40
N LYS A 37 -6.35 0.55 -1.66
CA LYS A 37 -7.18 -0.47 -2.33
C LYS A 37 -7.19 -1.78 -1.56
N LEU A 38 -6.02 -2.27 -1.14
CA LEU A 38 -5.91 -3.54 -0.41
C LEU A 38 -6.64 -3.48 0.94
N VAL A 39 -6.36 -2.44 1.74
CA VAL A 39 -6.94 -2.30 3.09
C VAL A 39 -8.45 -2.08 3.00
N ASN A 40 -8.93 -1.26 2.06
CA ASN A 40 -10.35 -1.03 1.87
C ASN A 40 -11.07 -2.32 1.45
N THR A 41 -10.51 -3.07 0.49
CA THR A 41 -11.07 -4.38 0.10
C THR A 41 -11.08 -5.35 1.28
N PHE A 42 -9.99 -5.42 2.06
CA PHE A 42 -9.94 -6.27 3.26
C PHE A 42 -11.04 -5.90 4.26
N ILE A 43 -11.20 -4.61 4.57
CA ILE A 43 -12.25 -4.13 5.48
C ILE A 43 -13.64 -4.48 4.95
N LYS A 44 -13.92 -4.24 3.68
CA LYS A 44 -15.19 -4.61 3.03
C LYS A 44 -15.50 -6.09 3.15
N MET A 45 -14.49 -6.95 2.92
CA MET A 45 -14.63 -8.41 3.09
C MET A 45 -14.95 -8.78 4.54
N GLN A 46 -14.27 -8.18 5.53
CA GLN A 46 -14.55 -8.44 6.95
C GLN A 46 -15.95 -7.98 7.36
N LEU A 47 -16.43 -6.88 6.79
CA LEU A 47 -17.78 -6.36 7.01
C LEU A 47 -18.86 -7.01 6.13
N LYS A 48 -18.48 -7.93 5.23
CA LYS A 48 -19.36 -8.56 4.23
C LYS A 48 -20.10 -7.55 3.34
N LEU A 49 -19.49 -6.40 3.07
CA LEU A 49 -19.98 -5.40 2.13
C LEU A 49 -19.41 -5.75 0.75
N GLN A 50 -20.28 -6.24 -0.16
CA GLN A 50 -19.92 -6.49 -1.56
C GLN A 50 -19.86 -5.17 -2.34
#